data_AF-A0AAD1UAV8-F1
#
_entry.id   AF-A0AAD1UAV8-F1
#
_cell.length_a   1.000
_cell.length_b   1.000
_cell.length_c   1.000
_cell.angle_alpha   90.00
_cell.angle_beta   90.00
_cell.angle_gamma   90.00
#
_symmetry.space_group_name_H-M   'P 1'
#
loop_
_entity.id
_entity.type
_entity.pdbx_description
1 polymer ?
#
loop_
_entity_poly.entity_id
_entity_poly.type
_entity_poly.pdbx_seq_one_letter_code
_entity_poly.pdbx_strand_id
1 'polypeptide(L)'
;MLRYLEKGLYVIGTPALLIGCTYWVYKRQKEIAEDPFEHLEDVDSKYLSSTEIKKLENDTQKVYILGIDEKESIENIRLVNNFIRDLSPRNVVVELCDERFNERYNDIMKHPKFEAIMQKFYNVLNNDEKVKKLGEKSDMIELQEMEYLVAIDLCSYHVPQCRSLLGDRNRSITEKRIRAKLRLSDILTQEEGIGALHVLSPSNEKDSAEEVDDIKKALAQTEEDEEEFDFDAAKEEDIKNDFKTDEQIYQEVIIDEINQVMLKNIAKADGNIIAVIMKNERIPSFMKLWKGAYDEFYQDVDRKKKLEEIKEKRLKKKQKQEKST
;
A
#
# COMPACT_ATOMS: atom_id res chain seq x y z
N MET A 1 67.67 1.54 2.44
CA MET A 1 66.73 0.41 2.30
C MET A 1 65.27 0.83 2.50
N LEU A 2 64.89 1.48 3.60
CA LEU A 2 63.51 1.93 3.87
C LEU A 2 62.86 2.77 2.75
N ARG A 3 63.58 3.73 2.15
CA ARG A 3 63.04 4.56 1.04
C ARG A 3 62.72 3.79 -0.25
N TYR A 4 63.33 2.62 -0.45
CA TYR A 4 63.03 1.77 -1.61
C TYR A 4 61.81 0.88 -1.36
N LEU A 5 61.61 0.45 -0.11
CA LEU A 5 60.42 -0.26 0.34
C LEU A 5 59.16 0.62 0.25
N GLU A 6 59.26 1.88 0.67
CA GLU A 6 58.17 2.85 0.59
C GLU A 6 57.73 3.11 -0.86
N LYS A 7 58.69 3.29 -1.77
CA LYS A 7 58.40 3.44 -3.21
C LYS A 7 57.80 2.17 -3.82
N GLY A 8 58.29 1.00 -3.44
CA GLY A 8 57.73 -0.28 -3.88
C GLY A 8 56.28 -0.48 -3.43
N LEU A 9 55.97 -0.14 -2.18
CA LEU A 9 54.61 -0.16 -1.64
C LEU A 9 53.68 0.81 -2.37
N TYR A 10 54.17 1.98 -2.79
CA TYR A 10 53.40 2.93 -3.57
C TYR A 10 53.12 2.43 -5.00
N VAL A 11 54.12 1.83 -5.65
CA VAL A 11 54.00 1.32 -7.02
C VAL A 11 53.04 0.13 -7.11
N ILE A 12 52.93 -0.69 -6.05
CA ILE A 12 52.05 -1.86 -6.03
C ILE A 12 50.70 -1.55 -5.38
N GLY A 13 50.70 -0.78 -4.28
CA GLY A 13 49.50 -0.50 -3.49
C GLY A 13 48.50 0.39 -4.22
N THR A 14 48.98 1.43 -4.91
CA THR A 14 48.08 2.39 -5.60
C THR A 14 47.30 1.73 -6.75
N PRO A 15 47.93 0.93 -7.64
CA PRO A 15 47.19 0.20 -8.67
C PRO A 15 46.23 -0.86 -8.09
N ALA A 16 46.63 -1.58 -7.02
CA ALA A 16 45.75 -2.55 -6.39
C ALA A 16 44.49 -1.89 -5.80
N LEU A 17 44.64 -0.72 -5.18
CA LEU A 17 43.53 0.05 -4.63
C LEU A 17 42.62 0.59 -5.75
N LEU A 18 43.18 1.06 -6.86
CA LEU A 18 42.42 1.49 -8.04
C LEU A 18 41.67 0.33 -8.70
N ILE A 19 42.29 -0.84 -8.83
CA ILE A 19 41.64 -2.05 -9.35
C ILE A 19 40.51 -2.48 -8.41
N GLY A 20 40.73 -2.45 -7.09
CA GLY A 20 39.68 -2.73 -6.10
C GLY A 20 38.51 -1.74 -6.20
N CYS A 21 38.79 -0.45 -6.32
CA CYS A 21 37.75 0.58 -6.47
C CYS A 21 36.99 0.45 -7.79
N THR A 22 37.69 0.22 -8.90
CA THR A 22 37.07 0.06 -10.23
C THR A 22 36.27 -1.23 -10.31
N TYR A 23 36.75 -2.33 -9.72
CA TYR A 23 35.98 -3.58 -9.61
C TYR A 23 34.72 -3.38 -8.75
N TRP A 24 34.81 -2.64 -7.64
CA TRP A 24 33.64 -2.34 -6.80
C TRP A 24 32.61 -1.48 -7.55
N VAL A 25 33.04 -0.45 -8.27
CA VAL A 25 32.17 0.37 -9.12
C VAL A 25 31.56 -0.47 -10.26
N TYR A 26 32.35 -1.31 -10.91
CA TYR A 26 31.88 -2.20 -11.99
C TYR A 26 30.85 -3.20 -11.48
N LYS A 27 31.13 -3.89 -10.36
CA LYS A 27 30.19 -4.84 -9.75
C LYS A 27 28.88 -4.14 -9.41
N ARG A 28 28.96 -2.93 -8.84
CA ARG A 28 27.81 -2.10 -8.53
C ARG A 28 27.02 -1.68 -9.78
N GLN A 29 27.70 -1.31 -10.86
CA GLN A 29 27.03 -1.01 -12.13
C GLN A 29 26.40 -2.24 -12.78
N LYS A 30 27.03 -3.41 -12.64
CA LYS A 30 26.51 -4.68 -13.14
C LYS A 30 25.26 -5.11 -12.37
N GLU A 31 25.26 -5.01 -11.05
CA GLU A 31 24.08 -5.23 -10.20
C GLU A 31 22.93 -4.25 -10.53
N ILE A 32 23.25 -3.05 -11.05
CA ILE A 32 22.25 -2.08 -11.55
C ILE A 32 21.76 -2.42 -12.97
N ALA A 33 22.59 -3.08 -13.78
CA ALA A 33 22.34 -3.34 -15.20
C ALA A 33 21.76 -4.74 -15.49
N GLU A 34 22.00 -5.72 -14.62
CA GLU A 34 21.28 -7.00 -14.62
C GLU A 34 19.80 -6.72 -14.31
N ASP A 35 18.90 -7.52 -14.90
CA ASP A 35 17.46 -7.28 -14.78
C ASP A 35 17.09 -7.19 -13.30
N PRO A 36 16.62 -6.03 -12.79
CA PRO A 36 16.30 -5.85 -11.38
C PRO A 36 15.22 -6.83 -10.91
N PHE A 37 14.64 -7.62 -11.81
CA PHE A 37 13.59 -8.56 -11.51
C PHE A 37 14.03 -10.02 -11.47
N GLU A 38 15.25 -10.39 -11.87
CA GLU A 38 15.68 -11.81 -11.92
C GLU A 38 15.74 -12.44 -10.52
N HIS A 39 16.19 -11.69 -9.50
CA HIS A 39 16.18 -12.13 -8.11
C HIS A 39 14.79 -12.11 -7.45
N LEU A 40 13.79 -11.52 -8.12
CA LEU A 40 12.43 -11.41 -7.56
C LEU A 40 11.62 -12.69 -7.74
N GLU A 41 12.00 -13.63 -8.61
CA GLU A 41 11.27 -14.90 -8.72
C GLU A 41 11.32 -15.69 -7.41
N ASP A 42 12.48 -15.71 -6.76
CA ASP A 42 12.66 -16.34 -5.45
C ASP A 42 11.85 -15.62 -4.36
N VAL A 43 11.86 -14.28 -4.37
CA VAL A 43 11.10 -13.45 -3.42
C VAL A 43 9.59 -13.63 -3.63
N ASP A 44 9.13 -13.63 -4.88
CA ASP A 44 7.73 -13.83 -5.26
C ASP A 44 7.26 -15.21 -4.77
N SER A 45 8.05 -16.27 -4.99
CA SER A 45 7.71 -17.62 -4.53
C SER A 45 7.64 -17.75 -3.00
N LYS A 46 8.55 -17.06 -2.30
CA LYS A 46 8.66 -17.09 -0.83
C LYS A 46 7.53 -16.33 -0.15
N TYR A 47 7.15 -15.18 -0.68
CA TYR A 47 6.30 -14.22 0.03
C TYR A 47 4.88 -14.10 -0.52
N LEU A 48 4.64 -14.30 -1.82
CA LEU A 48 3.28 -14.17 -2.39
C LEU A 48 2.36 -15.33 -2.04
N SER A 49 2.90 -16.39 -1.45
CA SER A 49 2.10 -17.46 -0.84
C SER A 49 1.47 -17.03 0.50
N SER A 50 1.99 -15.97 1.13
CA SER A 50 1.44 -15.42 2.37
C SER A 50 0.25 -14.49 2.11
N THR A 51 -0.71 -14.44 3.04
CA THR A 51 -1.86 -13.54 2.96
C THR A 51 -1.49 -12.08 3.23
N GLU A 52 -0.36 -11.86 3.90
CA GLU A 52 0.10 -10.57 4.44
C GLU A 52 0.78 -9.69 3.39
N ILE A 53 1.33 -10.30 2.33
CA ILE A 53 2.06 -9.58 1.29
C ILE A 53 1.24 -9.52 0.00
N LYS A 54 1.12 -8.31 -0.56
CA LYS A 54 0.48 -8.06 -1.85
C LYS A 54 1.49 -7.46 -2.82
N LYS A 55 1.43 -7.90 -4.07
CA LYS A 55 2.18 -7.32 -5.17
C LYS A 55 1.24 -6.50 -6.04
N LEU A 56 1.63 -5.28 -6.31
CA LEU A 56 1.02 -4.38 -7.27
C LEU A 56 2.09 -3.98 -8.27
N GLU A 57 1.70 -3.71 -9.51
CA GLU A 57 2.63 -3.27 -10.53
C GLU A 57 1.98 -2.25 -11.46
N ASN A 58 2.83 -1.53 -12.18
CA ASN A 58 2.53 -0.71 -13.34
C ASN A 58 3.70 -0.83 -14.34
N ASP A 59 3.69 -0.03 -15.41
CA ASP A 59 4.72 -0.08 -16.46
C ASP A 59 6.15 0.21 -15.97
N THR A 60 6.31 0.85 -14.82
CA THR A 60 7.59 1.38 -14.32
C THR A 60 8.01 0.81 -12.97
N GLN A 61 7.06 0.34 -12.16
CA GLN A 61 7.26 0.03 -10.74
C GLN A 61 6.56 -1.28 -10.37
N LYS A 62 7.25 -2.08 -9.54
CA LYS A 62 6.71 -3.17 -8.74
C LYS A 62 6.66 -2.71 -7.29
N VAL A 63 5.47 -2.78 -6.72
CA VAL A 63 5.17 -2.35 -5.36
C VAL A 63 4.77 -3.56 -4.54
N TYR A 64 5.56 -3.86 -3.52
CA TYR A 64 5.30 -4.93 -2.58
C TYR A 64 4.78 -4.33 -1.28
N ILE A 65 3.56 -4.67 -0.93
CA ILE A 65 2.88 -4.19 0.27
C ILE A 65 2.93 -5.29 1.32
N LEU A 66 3.49 -4.99 2.48
CA LEU A 66 3.49 -5.83 3.66
C LEU A 66 2.48 -5.28 4.67
N GLY A 67 1.45 -6.09 4.95
CA GLY A 67 0.48 -5.83 6.00
C GLY A 67 1.00 -6.24 7.36
N ILE A 68 0.97 -5.31 8.31
CA ILE A 68 1.27 -5.57 9.72
C ILE A 68 -0.05 -5.67 10.47
N ASP A 69 -0.20 -6.73 11.26
CA ASP A 69 -1.33 -6.89 12.17
C ASP A 69 -1.15 -6.05 13.43
N GLU A 70 -2.25 -5.59 14.04
CA GLU A 70 -2.18 -4.75 15.25
C GLU A 70 -1.59 -5.46 16.48
N LYS A 71 -1.49 -6.78 16.45
CA LYS A 71 -0.84 -7.54 17.52
C LYS A 71 0.66 -7.31 17.44
N GLU A 72 1.19 -6.56 18.41
CA GLU A 72 2.63 -6.40 18.62
C GLU A 72 3.28 -7.78 18.76
N SER A 73 4.04 -8.17 17.74
CA SER A 73 4.65 -9.48 17.68
C SER A 73 6.06 -9.36 17.15
N ILE A 74 6.98 -10.07 17.80
CA ILE A 74 8.34 -10.24 17.28
C ILE A 74 8.35 -10.89 15.88
N GLU A 75 7.28 -11.61 15.53
CA GLU A 75 7.09 -12.18 14.20
C GLU A 75 6.89 -11.10 13.15
N ASN A 76 6.11 -10.05 13.43
CA ASN A 76 5.94 -8.90 12.53
C ASN A 76 7.27 -8.20 12.29
N ILE A 77 8.02 -7.95 13.37
CA ILE A 77 9.34 -7.30 13.27
C ILE A 77 10.31 -8.14 12.44
N ARG A 78 10.30 -9.46 12.65
CA ARG A 78 11.13 -10.40 11.90
C ARG A 78 10.72 -10.47 10.43
N LEU A 79 9.41 -10.47 10.16
CA LEU A 79 8.85 -10.48 8.83
C LEU A 79 9.29 -9.23 8.06
N VAL A 80 9.12 -8.04 8.65
CA VAL A 80 9.60 -6.77 8.09
C VAL A 80 11.11 -6.82 7.80
N ASN A 81 11.90 -7.29 8.77
CA ASN A 81 13.36 -7.39 8.61
C ASN A 81 13.75 -8.28 7.43
N ASN A 82 13.16 -9.47 7.32
CA ASN A 82 13.48 -10.40 6.24
C ASN A 82 12.96 -9.86 4.90
N PHE A 83 11.74 -9.35 4.88
CA PHE A 83 11.10 -8.80 3.69
C PHE A 83 11.93 -7.67 3.07
N ILE A 84 12.37 -6.68 3.85
CA ILE A 84 13.18 -5.57 3.32
C ILE A 84 14.56 -6.05 2.84
N ARG A 85 15.21 -6.97 3.56
CA ARG A 85 16.53 -7.48 3.19
C ARG A 85 16.48 -8.30 1.90
N ASP A 86 15.49 -9.17 1.78
CA ASP A 86 15.34 -10.06 0.63
C ASP A 86 14.87 -9.28 -0.61
N LEU A 87 13.95 -8.33 -0.44
CA LEU A 87 13.46 -7.49 -1.53
C LEU A 87 14.47 -6.43 -1.97
N SER A 88 15.35 -5.99 -1.06
CA SER A 88 16.35 -4.93 -1.29
C SER A 88 15.79 -3.71 -2.07
N PRO A 89 14.67 -3.11 -1.62
CA PRO A 89 13.96 -2.08 -2.37
C PRO A 89 14.76 -0.78 -2.42
N ARG A 90 14.50 0.05 -3.45
CA ARG A 90 15.09 1.39 -3.54
C ARG A 90 14.39 2.39 -2.62
N ASN A 91 13.11 2.17 -2.35
CA ASN A 91 12.37 2.93 -1.35
C ASN A 91 11.53 2.02 -0.47
N VAL A 92 11.50 2.35 0.82
CA VAL A 92 10.55 1.80 1.79
C VAL A 92 9.60 2.91 2.21
N VAL A 93 8.32 2.75 1.90
CA VAL A 93 7.26 3.66 2.33
C VAL A 93 6.63 3.10 3.58
N VAL A 94 6.68 3.86 4.67
CA VAL A 94 6.16 3.44 5.98
C VAL A 94 4.92 4.26 6.32
N GLU A 95 3.88 3.63 6.86
CA GLU A 95 2.68 4.30 7.39
C GLU A 95 3.00 5.06 8.69
N LEU A 96 3.80 6.11 8.56
CA LEU A 96 4.23 6.99 9.64
C LEU A 96 4.22 8.44 9.14
N CYS A 97 3.78 9.37 9.99
CA CYS A 97 3.75 10.80 9.69
C CYS A 97 4.93 11.52 10.33
N ASP A 98 5.30 12.70 9.81
CA ASP A 98 6.47 13.46 10.27
C ASP A 98 6.45 13.76 11.78
N GLU A 99 5.29 14.10 12.33
CA GLU A 99 5.14 14.38 13.76
C GLU A 99 5.42 13.14 14.61
N ARG A 100 4.77 12.01 14.30
CA ARG A 100 5.00 10.76 15.03
C ARG A 100 6.44 10.28 14.87
N PHE A 101 7.03 10.46 13.69
CA PHE A 101 8.46 10.20 13.46
C PHE A 101 9.34 11.04 14.40
N ASN A 102 9.11 12.36 14.44
CA ASN A 102 9.91 13.27 15.24
C ASN A 102 9.74 13.05 16.74
N GLU A 103 8.52 12.77 17.21
CA GLU A 103 8.22 12.59 18.63
C GLU A 103 8.68 11.24 19.17
N ARG A 104 8.61 10.16 18.38
CA ARG A 104 8.88 8.79 18.86
C ARG A 104 10.20 8.22 18.40
N TYR A 105 10.59 8.43 17.15
CA TYR A 105 11.69 7.67 16.53
C TYR A 105 12.97 8.48 16.40
N ASN A 106 12.85 9.78 16.12
CA ASN A 106 14.00 10.63 15.85
C ASN A 106 14.97 10.69 17.05
N ASP A 107 14.45 10.79 18.26
CA ASP A 107 15.26 10.81 19.49
C ASP A 107 15.93 9.45 19.76
N ILE A 108 15.22 8.35 19.48
CA ILE A 108 15.77 6.99 19.58
C ILE A 108 16.93 6.81 18.59
N MET A 109 16.72 7.19 17.33
CA MET A 109 17.72 7.05 16.26
C MET A 109 18.95 7.94 16.47
N LYS A 110 18.77 9.11 17.10
CA LYS A 110 19.88 10.03 17.43
C LYS A 110 20.69 9.59 18.65
N HIS A 111 20.21 8.61 19.42
CA HIS A 111 20.91 8.17 20.62
C HIS A 111 22.28 7.57 20.26
N PRO A 112 23.38 7.93 20.95
CA PRO A 112 24.74 7.52 20.57
C PRO A 112 24.98 6.00 20.65
N LYS A 113 24.13 5.27 21.36
CA LYS A 113 24.18 3.79 21.44
C LYS A 113 23.21 3.09 20.50
N PHE A 114 22.43 3.85 19.71
CA PHE A 114 21.38 3.31 18.86
C PHE A 114 21.89 2.20 17.94
N GLU A 115 22.96 2.49 17.19
CA GLU A 115 23.57 1.52 16.27
C GLU A 115 23.99 0.22 16.98
N ALA A 116 24.68 0.34 18.13
CA ALA A 116 25.12 -0.82 18.91
C ALA A 116 23.94 -1.64 19.47
N ILE A 117 22.81 -0.99 19.80
CA ILE A 117 21.58 -1.65 20.24
C ILE A 117 20.91 -2.36 19.08
N MET A 118 20.74 -1.69 17.93
CA MET A 118 20.12 -2.25 16.74
C MET A 118 20.91 -3.43 16.19
N GLN A 119 22.25 -3.37 16.16
CA GLN A 119 23.07 -4.51 15.77
C GLN A 119 22.84 -5.73 16.69
N LYS A 120 22.75 -5.54 18.01
CA LYS A 120 22.39 -6.62 18.94
C LYS A 120 21.00 -7.15 18.67
N PHE A 121 20.06 -6.26 18.37
CA PHE A 121 18.69 -6.62 18.05
C PHE A 121 18.60 -7.46 16.77
N TYR A 122 19.28 -7.07 15.68
CA TYR A 122 19.36 -7.87 14.46
C TYR A 122 20.01 -9.25 14.68
N ASN A 123 21.02 -9.32 15.54
CA ASN A 123 21.63 -10.60 15.92
C ASN A 123 20.67 -11.51 16.71
N VAL A 124 19.69 -10.95 17.40
CA VAL A 124 18.61 -11.69 18.03
C VAL A 124 17.60 -12.14 16.97
N LEU A 125 17.13 -11.23 16.10
CA LEU A 125 16.15 -11.54 15.06
C LEU A 125 16.61 -12.63 14.08
N ASN A 126 17.90 -12.69 13.79
CA ASN A 126 18.50 -13.69 12.90
C ASN A 126 18.71 -15.07 13.58
N ASN A 127 18.37 -15.22 14.87
CA ASN A 127 18.56 -16.46 15.61
C ASN A 127 17.23 -16.99 16.17
N ASP A 128 16.72 -18.07 15.58
CA ASP A 128 15.43 -18.67 15.93
C ASP A 128 15.27 -18.99 17.43
N GLU A 129 16.32 -19.53 18.06
CA GLU A 129 16.27 -19.92 19.46
C GLU A 129 16.17 -18.69 20.38
N LYS A 130 16.84 -17.59 20.01
CA LYS A 130 16.77 -16.32 20.74
C LYS A 130 15.43 -15.62 20.54
N VAL A 131 14.86 -15.67 19.34
CA VAL A 131 13.53 -15.11 19.04
C VAL A 131 12.47 -15.82 19.87
N LYS A 132 12.48 -17.16 19.93
CA LYS A 132 11.55 -17.94 20.77
C LYS A 132 11.63 -17.53 22.24
N LYS A 133 12.85 -17.43 22.78
CA LYS A 133 13.09 -16.97 24.16
C LYS A 133 12.66 -15.52 24.42
N LEU A 134 12.67 -14.67 23.39
CA LEU A 134 12.23 -13.29 23.51
C LEU A 134 10.70 -13.19 23.44
N GLY A 135 10.06 -13.98 22.57
CA GLY A 135 8.61 -14.09 22.49
C GLY A 135 7.98 -14.59 23.78
N GLU A 136 8.61 -15.54 24.46
CA GLU A 136 8.20 -16.01 25.80
C GLU A 136 8.33 -14.94 26.90
N LYS A 137 9.09 -13.85 26.64
CA LYS A 137 9.34 -12.75 27.57
C LYS A 137 8.73 -11.42 27.08
N SER A 138 7.95 -11.44 26.00
CA SER A 138 7.52 -10.21 25.31
C SER A 138 6.64 -9.32 26.18
N ASP A 139 5.99 -9.87 27.20
CA ASP A 139 5.20 -9.11 28.17
C ASP A 139 6.03 -8.02 28.90
N MET A 140 7.37 -8.08 28.82
CA MET A 140 8.28 -7.10 29.45
C MET A 140 8.93 -6.10 28.48
N ILE A 141 8.73 -6.23 27.17
CA ILE A 141 9.32 -5.33 26.18
C ILE A 141 8.18 -4.63 25.45
N GLU A 142 8.08 -3.32 25.59
CA GLU A 142 7.21 -2.50 24.73
C GLU A 142 7.73 -2.62 23.29
N LEU A 143 7.12 -3.51 22.52
CA LEU A 143 7.43 -3.74 21.11
C LEU A 143 6.62 -2.81 20.20
N GLN A 144 5.87 -1.86 20.79
CA GLN A 144 4.96 -0.99 20.07
C GLN A 144 5.65 -0.32 18.87
N GLU A 145 5.13 -0.61 17.68
CA GLU A 145 5.56 0.02 16.42
C GLU A 145 7.07 -0.11 16.11
N MET A 146 7.75 -1.13 16.67
CA MET A 146 9.16 -1.43 16.41
C MET A 146 9.42 -1.87 14.96
N GLU A 147 8.40 -2.38 14.30
CA GLU A 147 8.39 -2.73 12.88
C GLU A 147 8.80 -1.53 12.01
N TYR A 148 8.26 -0.35 12.31
CA TYR A 148 8.55 0.88 11.57
C TYR A 148 9.97 1.37 11.82
N LEU A 149 10.45 1.28 13.07
CA LEU A 149 11.84 1.62 13.40
C LEU A 149 12.83 0.72 12.64
N VAL A 150 12.56 -0.60 12.64
CA VAL A 150 13.37 -1.57 11.90
C VAL A 150 13.35 -1.28 10.40
N ALA A 151 12.19 -0.95 9.84
CA ALA A 151 12.07 -0.61 8.44
C ALA A 151 12.92 0.62 8.06
N ILE A 152 12.82 1.68 8.87
CA ILE A 152 13.56 2.91 8.66
C ILE A 152 15.06 2.68 8.83
N ASP A 153 15.48 1.95 9.87
CA ASP A 153 16.90 1.67 10.14
C ASP A 153 17.54 0.81 9.05
N LEU A 154 16.86 -0.28 8.63
CA LEU A 154 17.35 -1.14 7.57
C LEU A 154 17.55 -0.35 6.28
N CYS A 155 16.56 0.44 5.90
CA CYS A 155 16.62 1.22 4.68
C CYS A 155 17.66 2.35 4.75
N SER A 156 17.84 2.97 5.91
CA SER A 156 18.78 4.09 6.08
C SER A 156 20.25 3.65 6.17
N TYR A 157 20.52 2.49 6.77
CA TYR A 157 21.88 2.10 7.15
C TYR A 157 22.34 0.74 6.63
N HIS A 158 21.44 -0.18 6.32
CA HIS A 158 21.79 -1.58 6.04
C HIS A 158 21.51 -2.04 4.60
N VAL A 159 20.58 -1.40 3.89
CA VAL A 159 20.27 -1.67 2.48
C VAL A 159 20.86 -0.55 1.62
N PRO A 160 21.88 -0.83 0.79
CA PRO A 160 22.50 0.19 -0.05
C PRO A 160 21.48 0.85 -0.97
N GLN A 161 21.50 2.19 -1.02
CA GLN A 161 20.65 3.00 -1.92
C GLN A 161 19.15 2.99 -1.60
N CYS A 162 18.75 2.38 -0.47
CA CYS A 162 17.38 2.46 0.01
C CYS A 162 17.12 3.84 0.63
N ARG A 163 15.91 4.37 0.43
CA ARG A 163 15.41 5.59 1.09
C ARG A 163 14.08 5.32 1.80
N SER A 164 13.97 5.74 3.05
CA SER A 164 12.71 5.70 3.79
C SER A 164 11.84 6.90 3.43
N LEU A 165 10.56 6.65 3.14
CA LEU A 165 9.56 7.66 2.86
C LEU A 165 8.42 7.53 3.86
N LEU A 166 8.02 8.65 4.43
CA LEU A 166 6.90 8.73 5.35
C LEU A 166 5.61 8.85 4.54
N GLY A 167 4.77 7.82 4.62
CA GLY A 167 3.57 7.62 3.80
C GLY A 167 2.27 8.09 4.44
N ASP A 168 2.31 8.51 5.70
CA ASP A 168 1.10 8.90 6.45
C ASP A 168 0.96 10.43 6.55
N ARG A 169 -0.28 10.88 6.53
CA ARG A 169 -0.64 12.28 6.80
C ARG A 169 -1.10 12.35 8.25
N ASN A 170 -0.70 13.39 8.98
CA ASN A 170 -1.13 13.57 10.37
C ASN A 170 -2.65 13.34 10.54
N ARG A 171 -3.00 12.21 11.18
CA ARG A 171 -4.39 11.78 11.40
C ARG A 171 -5.22 12.86 12.09
N SER A 172 -4.65 13.57 13.05
CA SER A 172 -5.35 14.64 13.77
C SER A 172 -5.75 15.80 12.85
N ILE A 173 -4.92 16.13 11.86
CA ILE A 173 -5.19 17.17 10.87
C ILE A 173 -6.23 16.67 9.87
N THR A 174 -6.10 15.42 9.39
CA THR A 174 -7.06 14.80 8.47
C THR A 174 -8.46 14.74 9.10
N GLU A 175 -8.56 14.29 10.35
CA GLU A 175 -9.83 14.28 11.10
C GLU A 175 -10.42 15.68 11.27
N LYS A 176 -9.62 16.68 11.67
CA LYS A 176 -10.10 18.06 11.79
C LYS A 176 -10.63 18.59 10.47
N ARG A 177 -9.96 18.26 9.36
CA ARG A 177 -10.36 18.69 8.02
C ARG A 177 -11.66 18.02 7.57
N ILE A 178 -11.81 16.72 7.78
CA ILE A 178 -13.03 16.00 7.40
C ILE A 178 -14.20 16.47 8.27
N ARG A 179 -14.02 16.63 9.59
CA ARG A 179 -15.03 17.27 10.45
C ARG A 179 -15.41 18.67 9.97
N ALA A 180 -14.45 19.47 9.53
CA ALA A 180 -14.74 20.79 8.96
C ALA A 180 -15.54 20.70 7.64
N LYS A 181 -15.19 19.76 6.74
CA LYS A 181 -15.92 19.52 5.50
C LYS A 181 -17.37 19.08 5.77
N LEU A 182 -17.59 18.16 6.70
CA LEU A 182 -18.93 17.71 7.08
C LEU A 182 -19.78 18.84 7.66
N ARG A 183 -19.20 19.65 8.56
CA ARG A 183 -19.90 20.84 9.07
C ARG A 183 -20.28 21.83 7.97
N LEU A 184 -19.43 21.98 6.95
CA LEU A 184 -19.73 22.85 5.81
C LEU A 184 -20.83 22.26 4.93
N SER A 185 -20.86 20.94 4.69
CA SER A 185 -21.96 20.32 3.95
C SER A 185 -23.29 20.42 4.71
N ASP A 186 -23.27 20.29 6.03
CA ASP A 186 -24.47 20.44 6.87
C ASP A 186 -25.02 21.88 6.81
N ILE A 187 -24.13 22.87 6.79
CA ILE A 187 -24.52 24.28 6.61
C ILE A 187 -25.10 24.52 5.21
N LEU A 188 -24.46 24.00 4.16
CA LEU A 188 -24.93 24.18 2.77
C LEU A 188 -26.26 23.49 2.51
N THR A 189 -26.47 22.30 3.05
CA THR A 189 -27.76 21.58 2.99
C THR A 189 -28.85 22.28 3.80
N GLN A 190 -28.50 22.92 4.93
CA GLN A 190 -29.43 23.80 5.65
C GLN A 190 -29.74 25.07 4.85
N GLU A 191 -28.79 25.69 4.17
CA GLU A 191 -29.03 26.87 3.32
C GLU A 191 -29.89 26.53 2.10
N GLU A 192 -29.70 25.36 1.48
CA GLU A 192 -30.57 24.85 0.41
C GLU A 192 -31.98 24.48 0.92
N GLY A 193 -32.08 23.99 2.17
CA GLY A 193 -33.37 23.73 2.84
C GLY A 193 -34.10 25.00 3.32
N ILE A 194 -33.37 26.09 3.59
CA ILE A 194 -33.93 27.40 3.99
C ILE A 194 -34.31 28.24 2.74
N GLY A 195 -33.81 27.88 1.56
CA GLY A 195 -34.19 28.49 0.27
C GLY A 195 -35.62 28.21 -0.20
N ALA A 196 -36.34 27.27 0.41
CA ALA A 196 -37.72 26.92 0.03
C ALA A 196 -38.82 27.50 0.95
N LEU A 197 -38.47 28.31 1.95
CA LEU A 197 -39.46 28.75 2.95
C LEU A 197 -39.30 30.23 3.37
N HIS A 198 -39.22 31.16 2.41
CA HIS A 198 -39.60 32.56 2.68
C HIS A 198 -39.88 33.40 1.43
N VAL A 199 -41.02 33.18 0.78
CA VAL A 199 -41.78 34.25 0.08
C VAL A 199 -43.28 34.06 0.34
N LEU A 200 -43.74 34.55 1.49
CA LEU A 200 -45.10 35.05 1.68
C LEU A 200 -44.95 36.58 1.64
N SER A 201 -45.67 37.40 0.87
CA SER A 201 -47.10 37.45 0.48
C SER A 201 -47.30 38.67 -0.47
N PRO A 202 -48.51 39.12 -0.84
CA PRO A 202 -49.74 38.43 -1.27
C PRO A 202 -50.38 39.07 -2.55
N SER A 203 -51.18 38.33 -3.32
CA SER A 203 -52.45 38.86 -3.89
C SER A 203 -53.23 37.79 -4.67
N ASN A 204 -54.42 37.50 -4.15
CA ASN A 204 -55.72 37.25 -4.81
C ASN A 204 -55.95 36.09 -5.81
N GLU A 205 -56.98 35.34 -5.41
CA GLU A 205 -58.12 34.82 -6.19
C GLU A 205 -57.99 33.51 -7.00
N LYS A 206 -58.69 32.51 -6.43
CA LYS A 206 -59.76 31.69 -7.02
C LYS A 206 -59.41 30.40 -7.77
N ASP A 207 -60.12 29.37 -7.28
CA ASP A 207 -60.74 28.27 -8.00
C ASP A 207 -59.83 27.33 -8.81
N SER A 208 -59.68 26.09 -8.35
CA SER A 208 -60.61 25.01 -8.71
C SER A 208 -60.07 23.64 -8.24
N ALA A 209 -61.00 22.80 -7.79
CA ALA A 209 -60.77 21.53 -7.12
C ALA A 209 -61.00 20.36 -8.10
N GLU A 210 -60.17 20.25 -9.13
CA GLU A 210 -60.38 19.25 -10.19
C GLU A 210 -59.04 18.73 -10.74
N GLU A 211 -58.17 18.18 -9.87
CA GLU A 211 -56.92 17.53 -10.34
C GLU A 211 -56.36 16.48 -9.37
N VAL A 212 -57.24 15.71 -8.70
CA VAL A 212 -56.82 14.62 -7.78
C VAL A 212 -57.46 13.27 -8.11
N ASP A 213 -58.32 13.19 -9.15
CA ASP A 213 -58.99 11.92 -9.52
C ASP A 213 -58.36 11.19 -10.72
N ASP A 214 -57.50 11.85 -11.51
CA ASP A 214 -56.84 11.23 -12.67
C ASP A 214 -55.53 10.48 -12.33
N ILE A 215 -54.87 10.82 -11.21
CA ILE A 215 -53.59 10.20 -10.81
C ILE A 215 -53.80 8.83 -10.14
N LYS A 216 -54.94 8.60 -9.49
CA LYS A 216 -55.26 7.29 -8.87
C LYS A 216 -55.63 6.20 -9.87
N LYS A 217 -55.99 6.58 -11.11
CA LYS A 217 -56.38 5.63 -12.16
C LYS A 217 -55.21 5.12 -13.02
N ALA A 218 -54.05 5.79 -12.95
CA ALA A 218 -52.82 5.38 -13.63
C ALA A 218 -51.98 4.35 -12.85
N LEU A 219 -52.28 4.11 -11.56
CA LEU A 219 -51.52 3.21 -10.67
C LEU A 219 -52.11 1.79 -10.56
N ALA A 220 -53.14 1.45 -11.36
CA ALA A 220 -53.84 0.16 -11.29
C ALA A 220 -53.67 -0.73 -12.54
N GLN A 221 -52.75 -0.40 -13.44
CA GLN A 221 -52.43 -1.23 -14.62
C GLN A 221 -50.92 -1.23 -14.88
N THR A 222 -50.17 -1.91 -14.02
CA THR A 222 -48.84 -2.43 -14.36
C THR A 222 -48.51 -3.62 -13.45
N GLU A 223 -49.40 -4.61 -13.47
CA GLU A 223 -49.08 -6.00 -13.13
C GLU A 223 -49.17 -6.79 -14.44
N GLU A 224 -48.28 -7.79 -14.59
CA GLU A 224 -48.04 -8.63 -15.77
C GLU A 224 -46.99 -8.08 -16.76
N ASP A 225 -45.72 -8.35 -16.44
CA ASP A 225 -44.80 -9.05 -17.35
C ASP A 225 -43.65 -9.65 -16.51
N GLU A 226 -43.72 -10.96 -16.29
CA GLU A 226 -42.62 -11.77 -15.74
C GLU A 226 -41.53 -11.92 -16.80
N GLU A 227 -40.51 -11.07 -16.77
CA GLU A 227 -39.21 -11.38 -17.37
C GLU A 227 -38.23 -11.82 -16.25
N GLU A 228 -37.88 -13.10 -16.30
CA GLU A 228 -36.82 -13.72 -15.51
C GLU A 228 -35.47 -13.09 -15.89
N PHE A 229 -35.11 -12.00 -15.20
CA PHE A 229 -33.84 -11.31 -15.36
C PHE A 229 -32.85 -11.81 -14.29
N ASP A 230 -31.77 -12.43 -14.75
CA ASP A 230 -30.67 -12.99 -13.96
C ASP A 230 -29.96 -11.87 -13.16
N PHE A 231 -30.44 -11.67 -11.94
CA PHE A 231 -29.89 -10.80 -10.92
C PHE A 231 -28.95 -11.67 -10.07
N ASP A 232 -27.64 -11.43 -10.09
CA ASP A 232 -26.85 -11.24 -8.85
C ASP A 232 -25.33 -11.16 -9.05
N ALA A 233 -24.83 -9.96 -8.84
CA ALA A 233 -23.51 -9.63 -8.28
C ALA A 233 -23.45 -8.14 -7.91
N ALA A 234 -24.14 -7.27 -8.65
CA ALA A 234 -24.15 -5.83 -8.44
C ALA A 234 -25.00 -5.38 -7.22
N LYS A 235 -26.11 -6.08 -6.91
CA LYS A 235 -26.96 -5.73 -5.76
C LYS A 235 -26.37 -6.09 -4.40
N GLU A 236 -25.40 -7.01 -4.34
CA GLU A 236 -24.79 -7.43 -3.09
C GLU A 236 -23.78 -6.39 -2.54
N GLU A 237 -23.19 -5.56 -3.43
CA GLU A 237 -22.42 -4.37 -3.04
C GLU A 237 -23.33 -3.23 -2.59
N ASP A 238 -24.46 -3.02 -3.26
CA ASP A 238 -25.41 -1.96 -2.90
C ASP A 238 -26.11 -2.23 -1.55
N ILE A 239 -26.49 -3.48 -1.26
CA ILE A 239 -27.14 -3.85 0.03
C ILE A 239 -26.16 -3.82 1.21
N LYS A 240 -24.84 -3.99 0.99
CA LYS A 240 -23.83 -3.83 2.04
C LYS A 240 -23.51 -2.37 2.38
N ASN A 241 -23.82 -1.44 1.48
CA ASN A 241 -23.63 -0.01 1.73
C ASN A 241 -24.75 0.59 2.60
N ASP A 242 -25.92 -0.05 2.69
CA ASP A 242 -27.10 0.46 3.44
C ASP A 242 -27.05 0.24 4.97
N PHE A 243 -26.02 -0.40 5.52
CA PHE A 243 -25.90 -0.66 6.96
C PHE A 243 -24.58 -0.20 7.59
N LYS A 244 -23.83 0.69 6.94
CA LYS A 244 -22.65 1.30 7.58
C LYS A 244 -23.07 2.39 8.54
N THR A 245 -22.53 2.37 9.76
CA THR A 245 -22.72 3.49 10.68
C THR A 245 -21.95 4.72 10.19
N ASP A 246 -22.40 5.92 10.54
CA ASP A 246 -21.70 7.18 10.20
C ASP A 246 -20.22 7.15 10.63
N GLU A 247 -19.91 6.46 11.73
CA GLU A 247 -18.53 6.26 12.20
C GLU A 247 -17.70 5.38 11.26
N GLN A 248 -18.28 4.33 10.67
CA GLN A 248 -17.60 3.46 9.71
C GLN A 248 -17.34 4.20 8.40
N ILE A 249 -18.31 4.96 7.90
CA ILE A 249 -18.15 5.81 6.71
C ILE A 249 -17.05 6.84 6.96
N TYR A 250 -17.03 7.46 8.14
CA TYR A 250 -16.03 8.44 8.52
C TYR A 250 -14.60 7.85 8.57
N GLN A 251 -14.46 6.62 9.10
CA GLN A 251 -13.18 5.91 9.10
C GLN A 251 -12.71 5.57 7.69
N GLU A 252 -13.60 5.09 6.81
CA GLU A 252 -13.27 4.80 5.41
C GLU A 252 -12.76 6.04 4.67
N VAL A 253 -13.42 7.19 4.84
CA VAL A 253 -12.99 8.46 4.21
C VAL A 253 -11.61 8.91 4.71
N ILE A 254 -11.31 8.72 6.00
CA ILE A 254 -9.97 9.00 6.54
C ILE A 254 -8.92 8.08 5.91
N ILE A 255 -9.20 6.78 5.87
CA ILE A 255 -8.28 5.78 5.31
C ILE A 255 -7.99 6.12 3.84
N ASP A 256 -9.01 6.48 3.07
CA ASP A 256 -8.87 6.86 1.67
C ASP A 256 -8.04 8.14 1.49
N GLU A 257 -8.30 9.20 2.27
CA GLU A 257 -7.50 10.44 2.19
C GLU A 257 -6.03 10.20 2.50
N ILE A 258 -5.73 9.33 3.48
CA ILE A 258 -4.34 9.00 3.81
C ILE A 258 -3.73 8.11 2.70
N ASN A 259 -4.46 7.10 2.22
CA ASN A 259 -3.98 6.21 1.15
C ASN A 259 -3.68 7.00 -0.14
N GLN A 260 -4.42 8.07 -0.43
CA GLN A 260 -4.10 8.97 -1.55
C GLN A 260 -2.75 9.68 -1.38
N VAL A 261 -2.38 10.08 -0.15
CA VAL A 261 -1.05 10.67 0.11
C VAL A 261 0.03 9.62 -0.10
N MET A 262 -0.18 8.41 0.42
CA MET A 262 0.76 7.32 0.25
C MET A 262 0.95 6.96 -1.22
N LEU A 263 -0.13 6.88 -2.00
CA LEU A 263 -0.08 6.65 -3.44
C LEU A 263 0.73 7.72 -4.17
N LYS A 264 0.55 9.00 -3.81
CA LYS A 264 1.32 10.11 -4.38
C LYS A 264 2.81 10.02 -4.04
N ASN A 265 3.16 9.55 -2.86
CA ASN A 265 4.55 9.36 -2.45
C ASN A 265 5.19 8.21 -3.24
N ILE A 266 4.48 7.10 -3.42
CA ILE A 266 4.95 5.94 -4.21
C ILE A 266 5.12 6.33 -5.69
N ALA A 267 4.17 7.04 -6.28
CA ALA A 267 4.23 7.47 -7.67
C ALA A 267 5.40 8.45 -7.95
N LYS A 268 5.90 9.14 -6.92
CA LYS A 268 7.06 10.05 -7.02
C LYS A 268 8.37 9.38 -6.62
N ALA A 269 8.33 8.18 -6.07
CA ALA A 269 9.52 7.51 -5.55
C ALA A 269 10.38 6.96 -6.70
N ASP A 270 11.68 7.24 -6.66
CA ASP A 270 12.62 6.78 -7.69
C ASP A 270 12.90 5.29 -7.56
N GLY A 271 12.70 4.50 -8.60
CA GLY A 271 13.11 3.10 -8.65
C GLY A 271 11.99 2.13 -8.97
N ASN A 272 12.39 0.95 -9.42
CA ASN A 272 11.47 -0.03 -9.99
C ASN A 272 10.89 -0.98 -8.92
N ILE A 273 11.46 -1.01 -7.73
CA ILE A 273 11.04 -1.88 -6.62
C ILE A 273 10.83 -1.01 -5.39
N ILE A 274 9.59 -1.01 -4.89
CA ILE A 274 9.16 -0.25 -3.73
C ILE A 274 8.54 -1.20 -2.73
N ALA A 275 8.98 -1.11 -1.48
CA ALA A 275 8.32 -1.76 -0.35
C ALA A 275 7.37 -0.77 0.33
N VAL A 276 6.17 -1.21 0.67
CA VAL A 276 5.19 -0.44 1.42
C VAL A 276 4.85 -1.22 2.67
N ILE A 277 4.95 -0.57 3.82
CA ILE A 277 4.66 -1.18 5.13
C ILE A 277 3.51 -0.40 5.74
N MET A 278 2.39 -1.08 5.90
CA MET A 278 1.14 -0.48 6.39
C MET A 278 0.36 -1.48 7.22
N LYS A 279 -0.64 -0.99 7.94
CA LYS A 279 -1.59 -1.85 8.63
C LYS A 279 -2.39 -2.70 7.65
N ASN A 280 -2.64 -3.95 8.03
CA ASN A 280 -3.35 -4.92 7.20
C ASN A 280 -4.75 -4.44 6.80
N GLU A 281 -5.45 -3.74 7.69
CA GLU A 281 -6.79 -3.16 7.46
C GLU A 281 -6.86 -2.16 6.31
N ARG A 282 -5.72 -1.53 5.95
CA ARG A 282 -5.66 -0.47 4.94
C ARG A 282 -5.37 -0.96 3.54
N ILE A 283 -4.87 -2.18 3.42
CA ILE A 283 -4.47 -2.79 2.15
C ILE A 283 -5.60 -2.81 1.13
N PRO A 284 -6.84 -3.24 1.45
CA PRO A 284 -7.91 -3.31 0.45
C PRO A 284 -8.24 -1.95 -0.18
N SER A 285 -8.37 -0.90 0.65
CA SER A 285 -8.60 0.47 0.16
C SER A 285 -7.41 0.95 -0.69
N PHE A 286 -6.18 0.71 -0.24
CA PHE A 286 -4.99 1.12 -0.99
C PHE A 286 -4.90 0.42 -2.35
N MET A 287 -5.18 -0.88 -2.43
CA MET A 287 -5.20 -1.64 -3.68
C MET A 287 -6.27 -1.13 -4.64
N LYS A 288 -7.46 -0.76 -4.15
CA LYS A 288 -8.53 -0.16 -4.96
C LYS A 288 -8.06 1.17 -5.57
N LEU A 289 -7.44 2.03 -4.77
CA LEU A 289 -6.89 3.31 -5.23
C LEU A 289 -5.74 3.12 -6.24
N TRP A 290 -4.84 2.16 -6.01
CA TRP A 290 -3.76 1.85 -6.94
C TRP A 290 -4.30 1.39 -8.28
N LYS A 291 -5.21 0.40 -8.29
CA LYS A 291 -5.80 -0.12 -9.52
C LYS A 291 -6.56 0.96 -10.29
N GLY A 292 -7.31 1.82 -9.59
CA GLY A 292 -7.98 2.95 -10.21
C GLY A 292 -7.02 3.97 -10.81
N ALA A 293 -5.87 4.21 -10.18
CA ALA A 293 -4.85 5.14 -10.70
C ALA A 293 -4.10 4.60 -11.93
N TYR A 294 -4.05 3.27 -12.08
CA TYR A 294 -3.38 2.59 -13.20
C TYR A 294 -4.35 1.67 -13.96
N ASP A 295 -5.60 2.11 -14.14
CA ASP A 295 -6.68 1.30 -14.72
C ASP A 295 -6.31 0.78 -16.12
N GLU A 296 -5.74 1.63 -16.98
CA GLU A 296 -5.29 1.25 -18.32
C GLU A 296 -4.29 0.08 -18.31
N PHE A 297 -3.34 0.09 -17.37
CA PHE A 297 -2.36 -0.98 -17.20
C PHE A 297 -3.05 -2.30 -16.83
N TYR A 298 -3.94 -2.27 -15.83
CA TYR A 298 -4.63 -3.49 -15.37
C TYR A 298 -5.61 -4.03 -16.42
N GLN A 299 -6.26 -3.17 -17.19
CA GLN A 299 -7.09 -3.60 -18.33
C GLN A 299 -6.27 -4.32 -19.41
N ASP A 300 -5.04 -3.87 -19.69
CA ASP A 300 -4.16 -4.53 -20.64
C ASP A 300 -3.64 -5.88 -20.10
N VAL A 301 -3.27 -5.95 -18.82
CA VAL A 301 -2.90 -7.20 -18.14
C VAL A 301 -4.03 -8.22 -18.22
N ASP A 302 -5.26 -7.83 -17.87
CA ASP A 302 -6.43 -8.71 -17.94
C ASP A 302 -6.73 -9.16 -19.37
N ARG A 303 -6.56 -8.27 -20.35
CA ARG A 303 -6.72 -8.60 -21.78
C ARG A 303 -5.69 -9.63 -22.23
N LYS A 304 -4.41 -9.44 -21.88
CA LYS A 304 -3.33 -10.38 -22.18
C LYS A 304 -3.59 -11.75 -21.57
N LYS A 305 -3.99 -11.80 -20.30
CA LYS A 305 -4.33 -13.04 -19.60
C LYS A 305 -5.47 -13.80 -20.28
N LYS A 306 -6.55 -13.11 -20.63
CA LYS A 306 -7.68 -13.70 -21.38
C LYS A 306 -7.23 -14.27 -22.74
N LEU A 307 -6.32 -13.58 -23.45
CA LEU A 307 -5.78 -14.07 -24.72
C LEU A 307 -4.94 -15.34 -24.55
N GLU A 308 -4.14 -15.43 -23.48
CA GLU A 308 -3.35 -16.64 -23.17
C GLU A 308 -4.24 -17.83 -22.81
N GLU A 309 -5.26 -17.63 -21.99
CA GLU A 309 -6.24 -18.68 -21.67
C GLU A 309 -6.94 -19.21 -22.93
N ILE A 310 -7.28 -18.32 -23.87
CA ILE A 310 -7.85 -18.70 -25.17
C ILE A 310 -6.85 -19.52 -26.00
N LYS A 311 -5.57 -19.11 -26.04
CA LYS A 311 -4.52 -19.85 -26.75
C LYS A 311 -4.33 -21.25 -26.16
N GLU A 312 -4.27 -21.38 -24.85
CA GLU A 312 -4.17 -22.67 -24.17
C GLU A 312 -5.36 -23.58 -24.45
N LYS A 313 -6.59 -23.05 -24.36
CA LYS A 313 -7.81 -23.83 -24.66
C LYS A 313 -7.80 -24.35 -26.09
N ARG A 314 -7.34 -23.53 -27.05
CA ARG A 314 -7.17 -23.95 -28.46
C ARG A 314 -6.10 -25.02 -28.62
N LEU A 315 -4.97 -24.90 -27.91
CA LEU A 315 -3.88 -25.89 -27.95
C LEU A 315 -4.34 -27.25 -27.40
N LYS A 316 -5.01 -27.23 -26.24
CA LYS A 316 -5.59 -28.42 -25.60
C LYS A 316 -6.65 -29.08 -26.50
N LYS A 317 -7.45 -28.30 -27.24
CA LYS A 317 -8.43 -28.82 -28.20
C LYS A 317 -7.75 -29.51 -29.40
N LYS A 318 -6.68 -28.92 -29.95
CA LYS A 318 -5.89 -29.54 -31.04
C LYS A 318 -5.24 -30.85 -30.62
N GLN A 319 -4.60 -30.89 -29.45
CA GLN A 319 -3.99 -32.11 -28.91
C GLN A 319 -5.02 -33.23 -28.65
N LYS A 320 -6.25 -32.89 -28.27
CA LYS A 320 -7.33 -33.87 -28.12
C LYS A 320 -7.78 -34.45 -29.48
N GLN A 321 -7.82 -33.62 -30.52
CA GLN A 321 -8.18 -34.07 -31.88
C GLN A 321 -7.09 -34.96 -32.50
N GLU A 322 -5.81 -34.65 -32.28
CA GLU A 322 -4.69 -35.46 -32.74
C GLU A 322 -4.60 -36.82 -32.04
N LYS A 323 -5.06 -36.94 -30.79
CA LYS A 323 -5.11 -38.22 -30.06
C LYS A 323 -6.33 -39.07 -30.39
N SER A 324 -7.36 -38.50 -31.03
CA SER A 324 -8.58 -39.20 -31.42
C SER A 324 -8.58 -39.69 -32.88
N THR A 325 -7.50 -39.41 -33.62
CA THR A 325 -7.33 -39.81 -35.03
C THR A 325 -6.27 -40.89 -35.12
#